data_AF-A0A3M1S6X8-F1
#
_entry.id   AF-A0A3M1S6X8-F1
#
_cell.length_a   1.000
_cell.length_b   1.000
_cell.length_c   1.000
_cell.angle_alpha   90.00
_cell.angle_beta   90.00
_cell.angle_gamma   90.00
#
_symmetry.space_group_name_H-M   'P 1'
#
loop_
_entity.id
_entity.type
_entity.pdbx_description
1 polymer ?
#
loop_
_entity_poly.entity_id
_entity_poly.type
_entity_poly.pdbx_seq_one_letter_code
_entity_poly.pdbx_strand_id
1 'polypeptide(L)'
;MFEIRSTSDRRSEGSRFAGYRPGGLSAVRGGRALPIAAILVCSLLGWMSPVRAEFVVLVSDLDAPVAVSIGPLWGETKQFSLLPDRPVRLTVPGIVPFTAAVAQERFERSLEPNRIYRVERRNGRLAVTAQRFLGVQPSMWLHAGAQETPPKPIVIPVKLLVDDEQPAVRNAWESRLRAQAAGASRFLEWYTGVRFEVVEVDTWESNDGITDPEELEKDFRDHVGRGHARLVVGVSSQWKLNGPADLAHPASIPLDTHLLIPDTQPGFDGQMQLRYLVHRLAHFLGAVDVDDPNTILFPPERLPDAVAKAEKPLTSEPYIDAENVLVMNLIADDLRWGDRPGVAALSAGTRDYLRAVYLAMGRHLPSKEALRLAETMTTPPPAAKRYLVLWTDGTTASVDEIADWGREDASPSADGRSLLDPQRPARWILDTTLPRPTIPETFVEFHGGDRLPGR
;
A
#
# COMPACT_ATOMS: atom_id res chain seq x y z
N MET A 1 -20.50 11.06 -4.51
CA MET A 1 -19.85 12.28 -3.96
C MET A 1 -20.40 12.46 -2.56
N PHE A 2 -19.70 11.98 -1.54
CA PHE A 2 -20.19 12.00 -0.15
C PHE A 2 -19.69 13.25 0.57
N GLU A 3 -20.62 13.97 1.19
CA GLU A 3 -20.38 15.14 2.04
C GLU A 3 -20.02 14.65 3.45
N ILE A 4 -18.75 14.74 3.83
CA ILE A 4 -18.32 14.54 5.22
C ILE A 4 -18.54 15.88 5.96
N ARG A 5 -19.62 15.98 6.73
CA ARG A 5 -19.83 17.13 7.63
C ARG A 5 -18.95 16.98 8.87
N SER A 6 -17.85 17.74 8.89
CA SER A 6 -17.04 17.97 10.09
C SER A 6 -17.68 19.07 10.93
N THR A 7 -18.30 18.71 12.06
CA THR A 7 -18.68 19.69 13.09
C THR A 7 -17.51 19.86 14.07
N SER A 8 -16.72 20.90 13.88
CA SER A 8 -15.78 21.38 14.89
C SER A 8 -16.01 22.87 15.13
N ASP A 9 -16.84 23.17 16.11
CA ASP A 9 -17.01 24.50 16.68
C ASP A 9 -16.25 24.52 18.01
N ARG A 10 -15.07 25.15 18.04
CA ARG A 10 -14.39 25.51 19.29
C ARG A 10 -13.63 26.82 19.13
N ARG A 11 -14.18 27.83 19.80
CA ARG A 11 -13.62 29.16 20.05
C ARG A 11 -12.20 29.05 20.63
N SER A 12 -11.27 29.79 20.03
CA SER A 12 -9.98 30.12 20.63
C SER A 12 -10.10 31.44 21.39
N GLU A 13 -10.12 31.37 22.72
CA GLU A 13 -9.78 32.50 23.58
C GLU A 13 -8.27 32.56 23.79
N GLY A 14 -7.74 33.78 23.70
CA GLY A 14 -6.32 34.05 23.76
C GLY A 14 -5.72 33.95 25.15
N SER A 15 -4.41 33.76 25.20
CA SER A 15 -3.61 34.11 26.36
C SER A 15 -2.24 34.62 25.90
N ARG A 16 -1.97 35.86 26.34
CA ARG A 16 -0.68 36.55 26.25
C ARG A 16 0.28 35.89 27.23
N PHE A 17 1.51 35.62 26.83
CA PHE A 17 2.61 35.48 27.78
C PHE A 17 3.78 36.38 27.40
N ALA A 18 4.18 37.13 28.42
CA ALA A 18 5.19 38.17 28.42
C ALA A 18 6.61 37.60 28.34
N GLY A 19 7.52 38.45 27.86
CA GLY A 19 8.90 38.11 27.57
C GLY A 19 9.76 37.76 28.77
N TYR A 20 10.84 37.04 28.46
CA TYR A 20 11.96 36.79 29.36
C TYR A 20 13.27 37.09 28.62
N ARG A 21 14.04 38.05 29.13
CA ARG A 21 15.43 38.32 28.73
C ARG A 21 16.36 37.48 29.60
N PRO A 22 17.41 36.84 29.06
CA PRO A 22 18.54 36.44 29.88
C PRO A 22 19.66 37.50 29.80
N GLY A 23 19.97 38.08 30.95
CA GLY A 23 21.21 38.81 31.17
C GLY A 23 22.38 37.84 31.35
N GLY A 24 23.55 38.21 30.86
CA GLY A 24 24.79 37.50 31.12
C GLY A 24 25.34 37.77 32.52
N LEU A 25 26.26 36.92 32.97
CA LEU A 25 27.49 37.30 33.67
C LEU A 25 28.41 36.10 33.89
N SER A 26 29.68 36.37 33.61
CA SER A 26 30.92 35.93 34.26
C SER A 26 31.35 34.46 34.35
N ALA A 27 32.56 34.30 33.82
CA ALA A 27 33.51 33.23 33.98
C ALA A 27 33.87 32.94 35.44
N VAL A 28 34.07 31.64 35.73
CA VAL A 28 34.90 31.16 36.83
C VAL A 28 35.79 30.04 36.29
N ARG A 29 37.10 30.27 36.34
CA ARG A 29 38.16 29.26 36.21
C ARG A 29 38.18 28.40 37.47
N GLY A 30 38.24 27.09 37.30
CA GLY A 30 38.52 26.17 38.40
C GLY A 30 38.67 24.75 37.87
N GLY A 31 39.91 24.26 37.81
CA GLY A 31 40.22 22.92 37.35
C GLY A 31 39.74 21.84 38.31
N ARG A 32 39.44 20.66 37.75
CA ARG A 32 39.65 19.33 38.34
C ARG A 32 39.41 18.29 37.26
N ALA A 33 40.34 17.33 37.18
CA ALA A 33 40.23 16.14 36.36
C ALA A 33 38.95 15.36 36.71
N LEU A 34 38.21 14.96 35.67
CA LEU A 34 37.11 14.00 35.74
C LEU A 34 37.35 12.91 34.69
N PRO A 35 37.10 11.63 35.03
CA PRO A 35 37.47 10.50 34.21
C PRO A 35 36.60 10.43 32.95
N ILE A 36 37.25 10.10 31.84
CA ILE A 36 36.64 9.68 30.56
C ILE A 36 35.92 8.36 30.82
N ALA A 37 34.69 8.43 31.33
CA ALA A 37 33.81 7.29 31.56
C ALA A 37 32.34 7.74 31.57
N ALA A 38 31.90 8.46 30.54
CA ALA A 38 30.49 8.86 30.38
C ALA A 38 30.11 9.20 28.93
N ILE A 39 30.64 8.45 27.94
CA ILE A 39 30.19 8.52 26.54
C ILE A 39 30.04 7.09 26.00
N LEU A 40 29.10 6.31 26.55
CA LEU A 40 28.70 5.04 25.91
C LEU A 40 27.34 4.49 26.36
N VAL A 41 26.44 5.34 26.89
CA VAL A 41 25.12 4.90 27.39
C VAL A 41 23.95 5.58 26.65
N CYS A 42 24.20 6.56 25.77
CA CYS A 42 23.11 7.24 25.02
C CYS A 42 22.80 6.64 23.64
N SER A 43 23.44 5.54 23.24
CA SER A 43 23.20 4.90 21.92
C SER A 43 22.15 3.77 21.96
N LEU A 44 21.60 3.45 23.14
CA LEU A 44 20.63 2.35 23.33
C LEU A 44 19.16 2.80 23.33
N LEU A 45 18.86 4.10 23.15
CA LEU A 45 17.50 4.64 23.23
C LEU A 45 16.90 5.08 21.88
N GLY A 46 17.53 4.72 20.76
CA GLY A 46 17.07 5.09 19.41
C GLY A 46 16.57 3.93 18.55
N TRP A 47 16.49 2.71 19.11
CA TRP A 47 16.07 1.52 18.37
C TRP A 47 14.54 1.42 18.45
N MET A 48 13.86 2.40 17.86
CA MET A 48 12.45 2.25 17.57
C MET A 48 12.36 1.31 16.38
N SER A 49 11.98 0.05 16.62
CA SER A 49 11.75 -0.86 15.52
C SER A 49 10.68 -0.25 14.60
N PRO A 50 10.82 -0.43 13.29
CA PRO A 50 9.97 0.19 12.29
C PRO A 50 8.49 -0.02 12.60
N VAL A 51 7.78 1.09 12.78
CA VAL A 51 6.37 1.09 13.16
C VAL A 51 5.51 0.77 11.92
N ARG A 52 4.95 -0.45 11.84
CA ARG A 52 3.95 -0.81 10.81
C ARG A 52 2.65 -0.05 11.05
N ALA A 53 1.84 0.10 10.01
CA ALA A 53 0.47 0.46 10.30
C ALA A 53 -0.41 -0.64 9.81
N GLU A 54 -1.15 -1.17 10.74
CA GLU A 54 -1.96 -2.31 10.50
C GLU A 54 -3.33 -1.83 10.07
N PHE A 55 -4.12 -2.71 9.48
CA PHE A 55 -5.45 -2.36 9.02
C PHE A 55 -6.43 -3.49 9.27
N VAL A 56 -7.70 -3.17 9.33
CA VAL A 56 -8.79 -4.15 9.27
C VAL A 56 -9.69 -3.82 8.10
N VAL A 57 -10.22 -4.85 7.46
CA VAL A 57 -11.26 -4.71 6.44
C VAL A 57 -12.57 -5.18 7.05
N LEU A 58 -13.55 -4.29 7.11
CA LEU A 58 -14.88 -4.60 7.65
C LEU A 58 -15.87 -4.67 6.49
N VAL A 59 -16.65 -5.74 6.40
CA VAL A 59 -17.74 -5.87 5.43
C VAL A 59 -18.99 -6.39 6.14
N SER A 60 -20.15 -5.99 5.65
CA SER A 60 -21.45 -6.44 6.16
C SER A 60 -22.13 -7.29 5.12
N ASP A 61 -22.40 -8.55 5.45
CA ASP A 61 -23.17 -9.49 4.63
C ASP A 61 -24.68 -9.37 4.94
N LEU A 62 -25.10 -8.29 5.60
CA LEU A 62 -26.49 -7.99 5.94
C LEU A 62 -27.10 -7.06 4.89
N ASP A 63 -28.39 -7.25 4.59
CA ASP A 63 -29.15 -6.43 3.63
C ASP A 63 -29.46 -5.00 4.11
N ALA A 64 -29.03 -4.64 5.32
CA ALA A 64 -29.29 -3.34 5.93
C ALA A 64 -28.00 -2.75 6.53
N PRO A 65 -27.89 -1.40 6.60
CA PRO A 65 -26.73 -0.75 7.20
C PRO A 65 -26.52 -1.15 8.68
N VAL A 66 -25.26 -1.34 9.07
CA VAL A 66 -24.85 -1.70 10.44
C VAL A 66 -24.15 -0.51 11.09
N ALA A 67 -24.65 -0.09 12.25
CA ALA A 67 -23.94 0.91 13.05
C ALA A 67 -22.72 0.26 13.71
N VAL A 68 -21.53 0.82 13.47
CA VAL A 68 -20.28 0.31 14.05
C VAL A 68 -19.54 1.36 14.83
N SER A 69 -18.85 0.91 15.87
CA SER A 69 -17.94 1.71 16.69
C SER A 69 -16.63 0.95 16.88
N ILE A 70 -15.50 1.61 16.67
CA ILE A 70 -14.17 1.00 16.75
C ILE A 70 -13.18 1.98 17.40
N GLY A 71 -12.39 1.49 18.35
CA GLY A 71 -11.35 2.29 18.98
C GLY A 71 -11.03 1.91 20.42
N PRO A 72 -10.05 2.61 21.04
CA PRO A 72 -9.46 3.84 20.54
C PRO A 72 -8.50 3.62 19.35
N LEU A 73 -8.66 4.45 18.32
CA LEU A 73 -7.75 4.61 17.18
C LEU A 73 -6.95 5.90 17.41
N TRP A 74 -5.74 5.81 17.96
CA TRP A 74 -4.93 6.98 18.33
C TRP A 74 -5.67 7.96 19.25
N GLY A 75 -6.36 7.43 20.25
CA GLY A 75 -7.12 8.22 21.23
C GLY A 75 -8.57 8.53 20.84
N GLU A 76 -8.99 8.20 19.62
CA GLU A 76 -10.35 8.48 19.14
C GLU A 76 -11.15 7.21 18.85
N THR A 77 -12.43 7.18 19.26
CA THR A 77 -13.37 6.14 18.83
C THR A 77 -14.07 6.61 17.57
N LYS A 78 -13.95 5.85 16.48
CA LYS A 78 -14.67 6.13 15.22
C LYS A 78 -16.00 5.43 15.20
N GLN A 79 -17.03 6.14 14.76
CA GLN A 79 -18.37 5.61 14.54
C GLN A 79 -18.80 5.88 13.10
N PHE A 80 -19.38 4.88 12.45
CA PHE A 80 -19.89 5.00 11.09
C PHE A 80 -20.88 3.87 10.79
N SER A 81 -21.45 3.89 9.58
CA SER A 81 -22.38 2.86 9.10
C SER A 81 -21.70 1.99 8.05
N LEU A 82 -21.68 0.67 8.27
CA LEU A 82 -21.28 -0.30 7.25
C LEU A 82 -22.48 -0.56 6.34
N LEU A 83 -22.32 -0.25 5.06
CA LEU A 83 -23.33 -0.56 4.05
C LEU A 83 -23.20 -2.03 3.59
N PRO A 84 -24.30 -2.65 3.13
CA PRO A 84 -24.28 -4.02 2.59
C PRO A 84 -23.21 -4.17 1.50
N ASP A 85 -22.40 -5.23 1.59
CA ASP A 85 -21.36 -5.64 0.63
C ASP A 85 -20.30 -4.57 0.31
N ARG A 86 -20.25 -3.47 1.06
CA ARG A 86 -19.29 -2.38 0.84
C ARG A 86 -18.20 -2.43 1.92
N PRO A 87 -17.01 -2.96 1.60
CA PRO A 87 -15.97 -3.04 2.59
C PRO A 87 -15.44 -1.66 2.96
N VAL A 88 -15.14 -1.49 4.24
CA VAL A 88 -14.48 -0.32 4.79
C VAL A 88 -13.12 -0.74 5.34
N ARG A 89 -12.07 -0.10 4.83
CA ARG A 89 -10.71 -0.25 5.33
C ARG A 89 -10.45 0.76 6.43
N LEU A 90 -9.92 0.29 7.55
CA LEU A 90 -9.51 1.14 8.67
C LEU A 90 -8.08 0.86 9.06
N THR A 91 -7.25 1.90 9.14
CA THR A 91 -5.96 1.76 9.82
C THR A 91 -6.19 1.61 11.32
N VAL A 92 -5.47 0.70 11.97
CA VAL A 92 -5.51 0.45 13.41
C VAL A 92 -4.08 0.46 13.99
N PRO A 93 -3.90 0.89 15.26
CA PRO A 93 -2.59 0.89 15.92
C PRO A 93 -2.20 -0.48 16.54
N GLY A 94 -3.09 -1.47 16.46
CA GLY A 94 -3.00 -2.72 17.22
C GLY A 94 -4.29 -3.52 17.15
N ILE A 95 -4.42 -4.45 18.09
CA ILE A 95 -5.71 -5.07 18.41
C ILE A 95 -6.64 -4.00 19.00
N VAL A 96 -7.81 -3.81 18.38
CA VAL A 96 -8.75 -2.74 18.77
C VAL A 96 -10.11 -3.27 19.20
N PRO A 97 -10.74 -2.71 20.24
CA PRO A 97 -12.14 -2.97 20.57
C PRO A 97 -13.07 -2.55 19.43
N PHE A 98 -14.11 -3.37 19.20
CA PHE A 98 -15.11 -3.17 18.17
C PHE A 98 -16.50 -3.52 18.67
N THR A 99 -17.47 -2.73 18.25
CA THR A 99 -18.89 -2.93 18.49
C THR A 99 -19.66 -2.80 17.17
N ALA A 100 -20.57 -3.73 16.90
CA ALA A 100 -21.56 -3.65 15.84
C ALA A 100 -22.98 -3.68 16.44
N ALA A 101 -23.90 -2.93 15.85
CA ALA A 101 -25.29 -2.88 16.28
C ALA A 101 -26.24 -2.84 15.08
N VAL A 102 -27.31 -3.64 15.17
CA VAL A 102 -28.42 -3.69 14.20
C VAL A 102 -29.73 -3.76 14.98
N ALA A 103 -30.59 -2.76 14.82
CA ALA A 103 -31.80 -2.60 15.62
C ALA A 103 -31.49 -2.64 17.14
N GLN A 104 -31.99 -3.64 17.86
CA GLN A 104 -31.73 -3.81 19.31
C GLN A 104 -30.60 -4.81 19.62
N GLU A 105 -30.05 -5.48 18.60
CA GLU A 105 -28.94 -6.41 18.79
C GLU A 105 -27.60 -5.66 18.78
N ARG A 106 -26.72 -6.03 19.70
CA ARG A 106 -25.36 -5.51 19.82
C ARG A 106 -24.38 -6.66 19.95
N PHE A 107 -23.24 -6.54 19.28
CA PHE A 107 -22.14 -7.50 19.34
C PHE A 107 -20.84 -6.76 19.62
N GLU A 108 -19.99 -7.33 20.49
CA GLU A 108 -18.69 -6.77 20.84
C GLU A 108 -17.58 -7.81 20.66
N ARG A 109 -16.43 -7.38 20.15
CA ARG A 109 -15.20 -8.19 20.10
C ARG A 109 -13.98 -7.31 19.95
N SER A 110 -12.81 -7.89 20.15
CA SER A 110 -11.56 -7.32 19.66
C SER A 110 -11.31 -7.73 18.20
N LEU A 111 -10.78 -6.79 17.42
CA LEU A 111 -10.32 -7.03 16.06
C LEU A 111 -8.79 -7.07 16.05
N GLU A 112 -8.28 -8.14 15.47
CA GLU A 112 -6.89 -8.30 15.13
C GLU A 112 -6.62 -7.71 13.75
N PRO A 113 -5.48 -7.05 13.56
CA PRO A 113 -5.12 -6.47 12.28
C PRO A 113 -4.86 -7.48 11.16
N ASN A 114 -4.78 -6.94 9.94
CA ASN A 114 -4.50 -7.61 8.67
C ASN A 114 -5.48 -8.74 8.35
N ARG A 115 -6.77 -8.49 8.62
CA ARG A 115 -7.86 -9.45 8.46
C ARG A 115 -9.11 -8.79 7.91
N ILE A 116 -9.95 -9.63 7.30
CA ILE A 116 -11.33 -9.30 6.95
C ILE A 116 -12.23 -9.75 8.11
N TYR A 117 -13.12 -8.87 8.52
CA TYR A 117 -14.20 -9.16 9.46
C TYR A 117 -15.53 -8.99 8.76
N ARG A 118 -16.34 -10.04 8.81
CA ARG A 118 -17.69 -10.09 8.24
C ARG A 118 -18.71 -9.91 9.36
N VAL A 119 -19.57 -8.91 9.23
CA VAL A 119 -20.76 -8.76 10.06
C VAL A 119 -21.89 -9.52 9.39
N GLU A 120 -22.42 -10.53 10.07
CA GLU A 120 -23.37 -11.48 9.49
C GLU A 120 -24.42 -11.92 10.52
N ARG A 121 -25.46 -12.64 10.07
CA ARG A 121 -26.36 -13.38 10.97
C ARG A 121 -25.92 -14.82 11.07
N ARG A 122 -25.51 -15.24 12.27
CA ARG A 122 -25.18 -16.63 12.57
C ARG A 122 -26.18 -17.19 13.56
N ASN A 123 -26.93 -18.22 13.13
CA ASN A 123 -28.03 -18.81 13.91
C ASN A 123 -29.07 -17.75 14.35
N GLY A 124 -29.40 -16.84 13.43
CA GLY A 124 -30.36 -15.75 13.64
C GLY A 124 -29.85 -14.56 14.44
N ARG A 125 -28.66 -14.65 15.05
CA ARG A 125 -28.07 -13.57 15.87
C ARG A 125 -26.98 -12.82 15.13
N LEU A 126 -26.85 -11.53 15.43
CA LEU A 126 -25.72 -10.73 14.98
C LEU A 126 -24.40 -11.37 15.43
N ALA A 127 -23.50 -11.58 14.47
CA ALA A 127 -22.17 -12.12 14.71
C ALA A 127 -21.15 -11.34 13.89
N VAL A 128 -19.91 -11.34 14.37
CA VAL A 128 -18.79 -10.78 13.64
C VAL A 128 -17.73 -11.86 13.55
N THR A 129 -17.47 -12.37 12.35
CA THR A 129 -16.52 -13.47 12.13
C THR A 129 -15.26 -12.96 11.44
N ALA A 130 -14.12 -13.51 11.86
CA ALA A 130 -12.85 -13.21 11.21
C ALA A 130 -12.66 -14.21 10.07
N GLN A 131 -12.44 -13.72 8.86
CA GLN A 131 -12.10 -14.58 7.72
C GLN A 131 -10.73 -15.21 7.95
N ARG A 132 -10.63 -16.51 7.70
CA ARG A 132 -9.39 -17.29 7.86
C ARG A 132 -8.98 -17.85 6.51
N PHE A 133 -7.70 -17.74 6.19
CA PHE A 133 -7.13 -18.18 4.92
C PHE A 133 -6.17 -19.36 5.15
N LEU A 134 -6.56 -20.56 4.71
CA LEU A 134 -5.74 -21.80 4.73
C LEU A 134 -4.97 -22.10 6.03
N GLY A 135 -5.48 -21.68 7.18
CA GLY A 135 -4.81 -21.85 8.48
C GLY A 135 -3.58 -20.97 8.70
N VAL A 136 -3.20 -20.15 7.71
CA VAL A 136 -2.17 -19.12 7.87
C VAL A 136 -2.75 -18.00 8.71
N GLN A 137 -2.17 -17.77 9.88
CA GLN A 137 -2.43 -16.55 10.62
C GLN A 137 -1.58 -15.44 9.99
N PRO A 138 -2.05 -14.17 9.96
CA PRO A 138 -1.18 -13.04 9.71
C PRO A 138 0.00 -13.17 10.67
N SER A 139 1.18 -13.42 10.11
CA SER A 139 2.33 -13.77 10.93
C SER A 139 2.67 -12.61 11.86
N MET A 140 3.02 -12.89 13.14
CA MET A 140 3.20 -11.86 14.19
C MET A 140 4.14 -10.72 13.80
N TRP A 141 5.03 -10.91 12.83
CA TRP A 141 5.92 -9.87 12.30
C TRP A 141 5.17 -8.72 11.62
N LEU A 142 3.91 -8.90 11.21
CA LEU A 142 3.06 -7.82 10.70
C LEU A 142 2.59 -6.85 11.80
N HIS A 143 2.82 -7.18 13.07
CA HIS A 143 2.48 -6.27 14.15
C HIS A 143 3.52 -5.18 14.31
N ALA A 144 3.08 -3.95 14.08
CA ALA A 144 3.83 -2.77 14.49
C ALA A 144 3.92 -2.73 16.01
N GLY A 145 5.02 -2.23 16.56
CA GLY A 145 4.90 -1.54 17.84
C GLY A 145 3.82 -0.46 17.75
N ALA A 146 3.16 -0.11 18.87
CA ALA A 146 2.07 0.86 18.85
C ALA A 146 2.51 2.19 18.18
N GLN A 147 1.91 2.55 17.04
CA GLN A 147 2.11 3.87 16.44
C GLN A 147 1.42 4.93 17.30
N GLU A 148 2.12 6.01 17.63
CA GLU A 148 1.51 7.17 18.30
C GLU A 148 0.57 7.96 17.38
N THR A 149 0.79 7.89 16.06
CA THR A 149 -0.01 8.61 15.06
C THR A 149 -0.36 7.72 13.88
N PRO A 150 -1.48 7.97 13.18
CA PRO A 150 -1.79 7.29 11.94
C PRO A 150 -0.65 7.41 10.93
N PRO A 151 -0.38 6.37 10.12
CA PRO A 151 0.62 6.44 9.08
C PRO A 151 0.22 7.45 8.00
N LYS A 152 1.22 8.04 7.36
CA LYS A 152 0.99 8.79 6.12
C LYS A 152 0.66 7.82 4.97
N PRO A 153 -0.15 8.26 3.99
CA PRO A 153 -0.32 7.51 2.75
C PRO A 153 1.03 7.25 2.06
N ILE A 154 1.13 6.10 1.40
CA ILE A 154 2.29 5.77 0.56
C ILE A 154 2.12 6.50 -0.76
N VAL A 155 3.15 7.24 -1.18
CA VAL A 155 3.12 7.95 -2.45
C VAL A 155 3.88 7.15 -3.50
N ILE A 156 3.20 6.78 -4.58
CA ILE A 156 3.79 6.14 -5.75
C ILE A 156 3.94 7.21 -6.83
N PRO A 157 5.18 7.61 -7.17
CA PRO A 157 5.42 8.59 -8.23
C PRO A 157 5.07 7.97 -9.58
N VAL A 158 4.25 8.67 -10.36
CA VAL A 158 3.75 8.27 -11.67
C VAL A 158 4.31 9.17 -12.76
N LYS A 159 4.85 8.56 -13.82
CA LYS A 159 5.11 9.23 -15.09
C LYS A 159 3.95 8.91 -16.03
N LEU A 160 3.32 9.93 -16.59
CA LEU A 160 2.17 9.79 -17.47
C LEU A 160 2.56 10.17 -18.90
N LEU A 161 2.29 9.31 -19.87
CA LEU A 161 2.61 9.61 -21.27
C LEU A 161 1.39 9.42 -22.18
N VAL A 162 1.41 10.11 -23.32
CA VAL A 162 0.54 9.85 -24.47
C VAL A 162 1.40 9.51 -25.69
N ASP A 163 0.85 8.76 -26.64
CA ASP A 163 1.54 8.59 -27.92
C ASP A 163 1.66 9.91 -28.68
N ASP A 164 2.63 9.98 -29.58
CA ASP A 164 2.84 11.09 -30.51
C ASP A 164 1.68 11.30 -31.49
N GLU A 165 0.87 10.27 -31.73
CA GLU A 165 -0.37 10.34 -32.51
C GLU A 165 -1.56 10.97 -31.77
N GLN A 166 -1.40 11.37 -30.51
CA GLN A 166 -2.45 12.02 -29.72
C GLN A 166 -2.97 13.30 -30.42
N PRO A 167 -4.24 13.33 -30.89
CA PRO A 167 -4.75 14.46 -31.67
C PRO A 167 -4.98 15.74 -30.85
N ALA A 168 -5.14 15.61 -29.53
CA ALA A 168 -5.34 16.76 -28.66
C ALA A 168 -4.02 17.53 -28.45
N VAL A 169 -4.11 18.85 -28.33
CA VAL A 169 -2.95 19.66 -27.91
C VAL A 169 -2.54 19.33 -26.46
N ARG A 170 -1.23 19.41 -26.16
CA ARG A 170 -0.65 19.05 -24.86
C ARG A 170 -1.43 19.55 -23.64
N ASN A 171 -1.74 20.84 -23.61
CA ASN A 171 -2.45 21.44 -22.48
C ASN A 171 -3.83 20.81 -22.23
N ALA A 172 -4.52 20.36 -23.28
CA ALA A 172 -5.85 19.78 -23.17
C ALA A 172 -5.80 18.34 -22.65
N TRP A 173 -4.97 17.48 -23.25
CA TRP A 173 -4.88 16.09 -22.78
C TRP A 173 -4.20 16.01 -21.40
N GLU A 174 -3.18 16.82 -21.13
CA GLU A 174 -2.46 16.75 -19.85
C GLU A 174 -3.38 17.08 -18.68
N SER A 175 -4.16 18.16 -18.78
CA SER A 175 -5.12 18.56 -17.76
C SER A 175 -6.15 17.46 -17.49
N ARG A 176 -6.71 16.87 -18.56
CA ARG A 176 -7.68 15.76 -18.47
C ARG A 176 -7.08 14.54 -17.79
N LEU A 177 -5.92 14.08 -18.25
CA LEU A 177 -5.31 12.85 -17.74
C LEU A 177 -4.80 13.02 -16.31
N ARG A 178 -4.27 14.20 -15.93
CA ARG A 178 -3.95 14.51 -14.53
C ARG A 178 -5.21 14.47 -13.65
N ALA A 179 -6.33 15.00 -14.12
CA ALA A 179 -7.60 14.95 -13.39
C ALA A 179 -8.11 13.51 -13.20
N GLN A 180 -7.97 12.66 -14.23
CA GLN A 180 -8.31 11.24 -14.15
C GLN A 180 -7.37 10.48 -13.20
N ALA A 181 -6.06 10.66 -13.31
CA ALA A 181 -5.09 10.05 -12.41
C ALA A 181 -5.34 10.46 -10.95
N ALA A 182 -5.63 11.74 -10.70
CA ALA A 182 -6.00 12.22 -9.37
C ALA A 182 -7.34 11.62 -8.89
N GLY A 183 -8.31 11.45 -9.79
CA GLY A 183 -9.59 10.77 -9.50
C GLY A 183 -9.39 9.32 -9.10
N ALA A 184 -8.59 8.58 -9.88
CA ALA A 184 -8.27 7.18 -9.62
C ALA A 184 -7.48 7.03 -8.32
N SER A 185 -6.48 7.89 -8.11
CA SER A 185 -5.70 7.92 -6.88
C SER A 185 -6.57 8.16 -5.65
N ARG A 186 -7.50 9.12 -5.68
CA ARG A 186 -8.39 9.37 -4.53
C ARG A 186 -9.27 8.16 -4.21
N PHE A 187 -9.76 7.47 -5.25
CA PHE A 187 -10.57 6.28 -5.08
C PHE A 187 -9.75 5.15 -4.42
N LEU A 188 -8.54 4.87 -4.92
CA LEU A 188 -7.69 3.81 -4.37
C LEU A 188 -7.09 4.16 -3.01
N GLU A 189 -6.74 5.42 -2.76
CA GLU A 189 -6.22 5.88 -1.47
C GLU A 189 -7.20 5.59 -0.33
N TRP A 190 -8.50 5.73 -0.59
CA TRP A 190 -9.55 5.37 0.38
C TRP A 190 -9.47 3.91 0.81
N TYR A 191 -9.26 2.99 -0.14
CA TYR A 191 -9.22 1.56 0.12
C TYR A 191 -7.86 1.06 0.60
N THR A 192 -6.76 1.71 0.22
CA THR A 192 -5.40 1.13 0.35
C THR A 192 -4.43 1.98 1.15
N GLY A 193 -4.73 3.28 1.34
CA GLY A 193 -3.74 4.24 1.84
C GLY A 193 -2.59 4.50 0.86
N VAL A 194 -2.73 4.14 -0.42
CA VAL A 194 -1.76 4.42 -1.48
C VAL A 194 -2.27 5.58 -2.33
N ARG A 195 -1.39 6.57 -2.57
CA ARG A 195 -1.62 7.72 -3.43
C ARG A 195 -0.72 7.63 -4.66
N PHE A 196 -1.29 7.77 -5.84
CA PHE A 196 -0.57 7.87 -7.10
C PHE A 196 -0.40 9.34 -7.46
N GLU A 197 0.83 9.81 -7.53
CA GLU A 197 1.15 11.22 -7.76
C GLU A 197 1.87 11.40 -9.09
N VAL A 198 1.29 12.17 -10.01
CA VAL A 198 1.88 12.42 -11.33
C VAL A 198 3.03 13.42 -11.20
N VAL A 199 4.25 12.90 -11.22
CA VAL A 199 5.50 13.68 -11.09
C VAL A 199 6.07 14.13 -12.44
N GLU A 200 5.73 13.43 -13.52
CA GLU A 200 6.25 13.67 -14.86
C GLU A 200 5.18 13.40 -15.92
N VAL A 201 5.23 14.16 -17.01
CA VAL A 201 4.32 14.04 -18.16
C VAL A 201 5.11 14.16 -19.45
N ASP A 202 4.86 13.28 -20.41
CA ASP A 202 5.59 13.31 -21.68
C ASP A 202 4.81 12.71 -22.85
N THR A 203 5.42 12.67 -24.02
CA THR A 203 4.98 11.89 -25.18
C THR A 203 5.97 10.77 -25.47
N TRP A 204 5.55 9.68 -26.13
CA TRP A 204 6.48 8.70 -26.70
C TRP A 204 6.22 8.52 -28.19
N GLU A 205 7.28 8.26 -28.95
CA GLU A 205 7.21 7.92 -30.37
C GLU A 205 6.73 6.47 -30.50
N SER A 206 5.52 6.29 -31.01
CA SER A 206 4.84 5.00 -31.11
C SER A 206 4.91 4.43 -32.52
N ASN A 207 4.81 3.11 -32.67
CA ASN A 207 4.80 2.48 -33.99
C ASN A 207 3.38 2.34 -34.56
N ASP A 208 3.04 3.21 -35.52
CA ASP A 208 1.75 3.27 -36.24
C ASP A 208 1.30 1.96 -36.90
N GLY A 209 2.22 1.02 -37.13
CA GLY A 209 1.90 -0.28 -37.70
C GLY A 209 1.28 -1.25 -36.69
N ILE A 210 1.34 -0.95 -35.39
CA ILE A 210 0.88 -1.84 -34.33
C ILE A 210 -0.60 -1.62 -34.06
N THR A 211 -1.39 -2.68 -34.23
CA THR A 211 -2.83 -2.67 -33.94
C THR A 211 -3.20 -3.62 -32.80
N ASP A 212 -2.29 -4.52 -32.43
CA ASP A 212 -2.48 -5.46 -31.34
C ASP A 212 -2.12 -4.80 -29.99
N PRO A 213 -2.99 -4.85 -28.98
CA PRO A 213 -2.73 -4.22 -27.69
C PRO A 213 -1.52 -4.78 -26.94
N GLU A 214 -1.21 -6.07 -27.07
CA GLU A 214 -0.06 -6.68 -26.39
C GLU A 214 1.25 -6.24 -27.04
N GLU A 215 1.29 -6.19 -28.38
CA GLU A 215 2.41 -5.62 -29.14
C GLU A 215 2.61 -4.14 -28.82
N LEU A 216 1.53 -3.37 -28.64
CA LEU A 216 1.60 -1.95 -28.32
C LEU A 216 2.09 -1.71 -26.89
N GLU A 217 1.67 -2.53 -25.93
CA GLU A 217 2.21 -2.48 -24.57
C GLU A 217 3.70 -2.83 -24.54
N LYS A 218 4.11 -3.82 -25.35
CA LYS A 218 5.52 -4.17 -25.50
C LYS A 218 6.31 -3.01 -26.11
N ASP A 219 5.82 -2.41 -27.18
CA ASP A 219 6.41 -1.22 -27.82
C ASP A 219 6.60 -0.08 -26.82
N PHE A 220 5.56 0.21 -26.04
CA PHE A 220 5.60 1.21 -24.98
C PHE A 220 6.70 0.92 -23.93
N ARG A 221 6.81 -0.34 -23.48
CA ARG A 221 7.83 -0.76 -22.49
C ARG A 221 9.25 -0.67 -23.02
N ASP A 222 9.45 -0.96 -24.31
CA ASP A 222 10.77 -0.95 -24.93
C ASP A 222 11.29 0.49 -25.16
N HIS A 223 10.39 1.45 -25.40
CA HIS A 223 10.75 2.83 -25.69
C HIS A 223 10.74 3.77 -24.48
N VAL A 224 9.97 3.46 -23.44
CA VAL A 224 9.74 4.39 -22.34
C VAL A 224 10.53 3.99 -21.08
N GLY A 225 11.47 4.86 -20.70
CA GLY A 225 12.16 4.77 -19.42
C GLY A 225 11.32 5.31 -18.25
N ARG A 226 11.42 4.65 -17.10
CA ARG A 226 10.74 5.06 -15.85
C ARG A 226 11.22 6.41 -15.30
N GLY A 227 12.47 6.78 -15.54
CA GLY A 227 13.09 7.95 -14.90
C GLY A 227 13.01 7.88 -13.37
N HIS A 228 12.47 8.93 -12.76
CA HIS A 228 12.25 8.99 -11.31
C HIS A 228 10.92 8.37 -10.85
N ALA A 229 10.08 7.91 -11.78
CA ALA A 229 8.78 7.33 -11.45
C ALA A 229 8.90 5.85 -11.03
N ARG A 230 8.00 5.45 -10.14
CA ARG A 230 7.83 4.05 -9.76
C ARG A 230 6.97 3.31 -10.78
N LEU A 231 5.99 4.03 -11.34
CA LEU A 231 5.02 3.53 -12.29
C LEU A 231 4.95 4.47 -13.49
N VAL A 232 4.92 3.90 -14.69
CA VAL A 232 4.71 4.61 -15.94
C VAL A 232 3.33 4.23 -16.47
N VAL A 233 2.50 5.22 -16.79
CA VAL A 233 1.18 5.02 -17.38
C VAL A 233 1.17 5.64 -18.77
N GLY A 234 1.05 4.81 -19.79
CA GLY A 234 0.84 5.22 -21.17
C GLY A 234 -0.65 5.28 -21.50
N VAL A 235 -1.07 6.31 -22.22
CA VAL A 235 -2.42 6.45 -22.76
C VAL A 235 -2.33 6.52 -24.27
N SER A 236 -2.78 5.46 -24.94
CA SER A 236 -2.62 5.36 -26.40
C SER A 236 -3.90 5.68 -27.15
N SER A 237 -3.82 6.62 -28.10
CA SER A 237 -4.84 6.88 -29.10
C SER A 237 -4.84 5.85 -30.22
N GLN A 238 -3.74 5.10 -30.41
CA GLN A 238 -3.61 4.03 -31.39
C GLN A 238 -4.41 2.77 -31.03
N TRP A 239 -4.61 2.50 -29.73
CA TRP A 239 -5.43 1.36 -29.27
C TRP A 239 -6.92 1.57 -29.59
N LYS A 240 -7.35 1.08 -30.75
CA LYS A 240 -8.74 1.15 -31.21
C LYS A 240 -9.59 0.07 -30.55
N LEU A 241 -10.71 0.49 -29.97
CA LEU A 241 -11.70 -0.42 -29.38
C LEU A 241 -12.81 -0.65 -30.40
N ASN A 242 -12.83 -1.85 -30.99
CA ASN A 242 -13.90 -2.35 -31.86
C ASN A 242 -15.02 -3.01 -31.05
N GLY A 243 -14.74 -3.43 -29.83
CA GLY A 243 -15.72 -3.95 -28.90
C GLY A 243 -15.17 -4.13 -27.48
N PRO A 244 -16.01 -4.61 -26.56
CA PRO A 244 -15.62 -4.80 -25.17
C PRO A 244 -14.46 -5.78 -25.01
N ALA A 245 -14.40 -6.81 -25.86
CA ALA A 245 -13.32 -7.81 -25.87
C ALA A 245 -11.92 -7.19 -26.01
N ASP A 246 -11.79 -6.02 -26.63
CA ASP A 246 -10.51 -5.34 -26.80
C ASP A 246 -10.01 -4.69 -25.49
N LEU A 247 -10.83 -4.65 -24.44
CA LEU A 247 -10.42 -4.25 -23.09
C LEU A 247 -9.89 -5.43 -22.26
N ALA A 248 -10.04 -6.66 -22.76
CA ALA A 248 -9.43 -7.82 -22.15
C ALA A 248 -7.92 -7.65 -22.25
N HIS A 249 -7.25 -7.66 -21.11
CA HIS A 249 -5.81 -7.47 -21.04
C HIS A 249 -5.17 -8.73 -20.47
N PRO A 250 -3.96 -9.12 -20.89
CA PRO A 250 -3.22 -10.16 -20.20
C PRO A 250 -3.12 -9.87 -18.70
N ALA A 251 -3.12 -10.96 -17.92
CA ALA A 251 -3.09 -10.92 -16.47
C ALA A 251 -1.99 -9.98 -15.98
N SER A 252 -2.37 -9.01 -15.16
CA SER A 252 -1.44 -7.97 -14.72
C SER A 252 -0.42 -8.58 -13.76
N ILE A 253 0.85 -8.23 -13.94
CA ILE A 253 1.89 -8.55 -12.96
C ILE A 253 1.80 -7.49 -11.86
N PRO A 254 1.58 -7.84 -10.59
CA PRO A 254 1.52 -6.82 -9.55
C PRO A 254 2.89 -6.15 -9.37
N LEU A 255 2.86 -4.86 -9.06
CA LEU A 255 4.02 -3.98 -8.92
C LEU A 255 4.87 -3.82 -10.19
N ASP A 256 4.28 -4.11 -11.35
CA ASP A 256 4.91 -3.84 -12.65
C ASP A 256 5.21 -2.35 -12.83
N THR A 257 6.06 -2.06 -13.79
CA THR A 257 6.63 -0.75 -14.01
C THR A 257 5.87 0.08 -15.03
N HIS A 258 5.13 -0.58 -15.92
CA HIS A 258 4.41 0.04 -17.02
C HIS A 258 2.96 -0.43 -17.02
N LEU A 259 2.05 0.48 -17.32
CA LEU A 259 0.65 0.22 -17.60
C LEU A 259 0.27 0.98 -18.87
N LEU A 260 -0.37 0.31 -19.81
CA LEU A 260 -0.96 0.95 -20.98
C LEU A 260 -2.49 0.95 -20.84
N ILE A 261 -3.14 2.04 -21.24
CA ILE A 261 -4.61 2.15 -21.35
C ILE A 261 -5.00 2.82 -22.68
N PRO A 262 -6.19 2.53 -23.24
CA PRO A 262 -6.68 3.23 -24.42
C PRO A 262 -7.07 4.67 -24.08
N ASP A 263 -6.95 5.58 -25.06
CA ASP A 263 -7.49 6.92 -24.94
C ASP A 263 -9.02 6.96 -25.12
N THR A 264 -9.64 8.08 -24.76
CA THR A 264 -11.06 8.31 -24.99
C THR A 264 -11.40 8.26 -26.48
N GLN A 265 -12.44 7.52 -26.84
CA GLN A 265 -12.91 7.36 -28.21
C GLN A 265 -14.43 7.06 -28.22
N PRO A 266 -15.10 7.06 -29.39
CA PRO A 266 -16.53 6.74 -29.44
C PRO A 266 -16.84 5.41 -28.75
N GLY A 267 -17.76 5.43 -27.77
CA GLY A 267 -18.10 4.25 -26.97
C GLY A 267 -17.20 3.99 -25.75
N PHE A 268 -16.09 4.73 -25.59
CA PHE A 268 -15.21 4.67 -24.44
C PHE A 268 -14.90 6.09 -23.94
N ASP A 269 -15.80 6.61 -23.11
CA ASP A 269 -15.72 7.99 -22.63
C ASP A 269 -14.75 8.16 -21.45
N GLY A 270 -14.61 9.40 -20.95
CA GLY A 270 -13.71 9.70 -19.84
C GLY A 270 -14.08 9.01 -18.52
N GLN A 271 -15.34 8.61 -18.32
CA GLN A 271 -15.77 7.88 -17.13
C GLN A 271 -15.39 6.40 -17.25
N MET A 272 -15.55 5.80 -18.42
CA MET A 272 -15.08 4.45 -18.70
C MET A 272 -13.55 4.36 -18.61
N GLN A 273 -12.83 5.34 -19.17
CA GLN A 273 -11.38 5.43 -19.04
C GLN A 273 -10.94 5.56 -17.58
N LEU A 274 -11.62 6.39 -16.78
CA LEU A 274 -11.34 6.49 -15.34
C LEU A 274 -11.57 5.15 -14.63
N ARG A 275 -12.70 4.47 -14.89
CA ARG A 275 -12.99 3.15 -14.30
C ARG A 275 -11.91 2.14 -14.69
N TYR A 276 -11.52 2.10 -15.96
CA TYR A 276 -10.47 1.22 -16.46
C TYR A 276 -9.12 1.53 -15.81
N LEU A 277 -8.75 2.81 -15.67
CA LEU A 277 -7.53 3.21 -14.97
C LEU A 277 -7.54 2.75 -13.50
N VAL A 278 -8.66 2.91 -12.77
CA VAL A 278 -8.77 2.40 -11.39
C VAL A 278 -8.59 0.89 -11.35
N HIS A 279 -9.23 0.16 -12.27
CA HIS A 279 -9.12 -1.29 -12.40
C HIS A 279 -7.66 -1.72 -12.61
N ARG A 280 -6.95 -1.09 -13.56
CA ARG A 280 -5.54 -1.38 -13.86
C ARG A 280 -4.60 -1.02 -12.70
N LEU A 281 -4.85 0.09 -12.01
CA LEU A 281 -4.06 0.47 -10.83
C LEU A 281 -4.31 -0.46 -9.62
N ALA A 282 -5.53 -0.99 -9.47
CA ALA A 282 -5.82 -2.00 -8.46
C ALA A 282 -5.07 -3.31 -8.76
N HIS A 283 -5.05 -3.74 -10.02
CA HIS A 283 -4.22 -4.85 -10.52
C HIS A 283 -2.73 -4.64 -10.26
N PHE A 284 -2.21 -3.43 -10.48
CA PHE A 284 -0.84 -3.07 -10.10
C PHE A 284 -0.60 -3.27 -8.58
N LEU A 285 -1.60 -3.04 -7.73
CA LEU A 285 -1.56 -3.34 -6.29
C LEU A 285 -1.93 -4.80 -5.95
N GLY A 286 -1.97 -5.69 -6.93
CA GLY A 286 -2.17 -7.13 -6.76
C GLY A 286 -3.61 -7.57 -6.66
N ALA A 287 -4.58 -6.69 -6.85
CA ALA A 287 -5.96 -7.11 -6.99
C ALA A 287 -6.13 -8.07 -8.18
N VAL A 288 -7.20 -8.86 -8.16
CA VAL A 288 -7.56 -9.80 -9.24
C VAL A 288 -9.02 -9.62 -9.61
N ASP A 289 -9.35 -10.06 -10.82
CA ASP A 289 -10.72 -9.97 -11.31
C ASP A 289 -11.70 -10.82 -10.51
N VAL A 290 -12.91 -10.30 -10.31
CA VAL A 290 -14.01 -11.00 -9.63
C VAL A 290 -15.31 -10.96 -10.42
N ASP A 291 -16.16 -11.96 -10.22
CA ASP A 291 -17.40 -12.14 -10.98
C ASP A 291 -18.61 -11.42 -10.35
N ASP A 292 -18.41 -10.16 -9.93
CA ASP A 292 -19.50 -9.29 -9.48
C ASP A 292 -19.50 -7.99 -10.30
N PRO A 293 -20.53 -7.70 -11.09
CA PRO A 293 -20.55 -6.51 -11.95
C PRO A 293 -20.57 -5.17 -11.19
N ASN A 294 -20.83 -5.18 -9.87
CA ASN A 294 -20.85 -3.96 -9.06
C ASN A 294 -19.48 -3.52 -8.55
N THR A 295 -18.48 -4.41 -8.58
CA THR A 295 -17.10 -4.05 -8.21
C THR A 295 -16.36 -3.41 -9.39
N ILE A 296 -15.35 -2.59 -9.10
CA ILE A 296 -14.37 -2.11 -10.08
C ILE A 296 -13.59 -3.27 -10.71
N LEU A 297 -13.40 -4.36 -9.97
CA LEU A 297 -12.64 -5.52 -10.40
C LEU A 297 -13.46 -6.52 -11.21
N PHE A 298 -14.64 -6.11 -11.69
CA PHE A 298 -15.32 -6.83 -12.73
C PHE A 298 -14.57 -6.68 -14.05
N PRO A 299 -14.31 -7.76 -14.80
CA PRO A 299 -13.62 -7.67 -16.08
C PRO A 299 -14.34 -6.69 -17.03
N PRO A 300 -13.68 -5.61 -17.47
CA PRO A 300 -14.33 -4.53 -18.21
C PRO A 300 -14.92 -4.98 -19.54
N GLU A 301 -14.34 -5.99 -20.19
CA GLU A 301 -14.83 -6.60 -21.43
C GLU A 301 -16.19 -7.30 -21.26
N ARG A 302 -16.55 -7.67 -20.02
CA ARG A 302 -17.83 -8.34 -19.71
C ARG A 302 -18.90 -7.35 -19.27
N LEU A 303 -18.55 -6.07 -19.04
CA LEU A 303 -19.44 -5.08 -18.45
C LEU A 303 -20.70 -4.82 -19.30
N PRO A 304 -20.62 -4.68 -20.63
CA PRO A 304 -21.81 -4.43 -21.44
C PRO A 304 -22.83 -5.57 -21.37
N ASP A 305 -22.35 -6.82 -21.41
CA ASP A 305 -23.19 -8.01 -21.25
C ASP A 305 -23.85 -8.06 -19.87
N ALA A 306 -23.10 -7.72 -18.81
CA ALA A 306 -23.61 -7.69 -17.46
C ALA A 306 -24.69 -6.62 -17.29
N VAL A 307 -24.47 -5.42 -17.83
CA VAL A 307 -25.46 -4.33 -17.83
C VAL A 307 -26.73 -4.74 -18.59
N ALA A 308 -26.59 -5.39 -19.74
CA ALA A 308 -27.73 -5.84 -20.54
C ALA A 308 -28.57 -6.93 -19.85
N LYS A 309 -27.93 -7.77 -19.02
CA LYS A 309 -28.58 -8.89 -18.31
C LYS A 309 -29.04 -8.54 -16.90
N ALA A 310 -28.64 -7.40 -16.34
CA ALA A 310 -28.91 -7.07 -14.95
C ALA A 310 -30.40 -6.78 -14.71
N GLU A 311 -31.05 -7.57 -13.86
CA GLU A 311 -32.44 -7.32 -13.43
C GLU A 311 -32.58 -6.04 -12.59
N LYS A 312 -31.50 -5.66 -11.90
CA LYS A 312 -31.39 -4.43 -11.11
C LYS A 312 -30.34 -3.52 -11.72
N PRO A 313 -30.51 -2.18 -11.67
CA PRO A 313 -29.45 -1.27 -12.03
C PRO A 313 -28.19 -1.61 -11.24
N LEU A 314 -27.05 -1.72 -11.92
CA LEU A 314 -25.76 -1.79 -11.25
C LEU A 314 -25.64 -0.61 -10.28
N THR A 315 -25.00 -0.83 -9.13
CA THR A 315 -24.87 0.22 -8.14
C THR A 315 -24.19 1.45 -8.75
N SER A 316 -24.74 2.64 -8.50
CA SER A 316 -24.20 3.90 -9.03
C SER A 316 -22.77 4.20 -8.56
N GLU A 317 -22.33 3.56 -7.48
CA GLU A 317 -21.01 3.72 -6.91
C GLU A 317 -20.30 2.36 -6.87
N PRO A 318 -19.30 2.15 -7.73
CA PRO A 318 -18.56 0.90 -7.73
C PRO A 318 -17.67 0.82 -6.48
N TYR A 319 -17.42 -0.39 -6.02
CA TYR A 319 -16.58 -0.68 -4.86
C TYR A 319 -15.44 -1.64 -5.23
N ILE A 320 -14.61 -2.02 -4.25
CA ILE A 320 -13.64 -3.11 -4.39
C ILE A 320 -13.98 -4.14 -3.33
N ASP A 321 -14.04 -5.43 -3.66
CA ASP A 321 -14.39 -6.49 -2.70
C ASP A 321 -13.36 -6.63 -1.55
N ALA A 322 -13.78 -7.23 -0.45
CA ALA A 322 -13.02 -7.24 0.79
C ALA A 322 -11.66 -7.97 0.65
N GLU A 323 -11.63 -9.05 -0.13
CA GLU A 323 -10.44 -9.84 -0.42
C GLU A 323 -9.41 -9.03 -1.20
N ASN A 324 -9.82 -8.34 -2.26
CA ASN A 324 -8.93 -7.46 -3.00
C ASN A 324 -8.48 -6.24 -2.18
N VAL A 325 -9.34 -5.67 -1.33
CA VAL A 325 -8.92 -4.63 -0.37
C VAL A 325 -7.83 -5.17 0.56
N LEU A 326 -7.98 -6.38 1.11
CA LEU A 326 -6.95 -7.00 1.95
C LEU A 326 -5.63 -7.17 1.19
N VAL A 327 -5.67 -7.74 -0.01
CA VAL A 327 -4.49 -7.97 -0.85
C VAL A 327 -3.73 -6.67 -1.13
N MET A 328 -4.42 -5.64 -1.61
CA MET A 328 -3.78 -4.37 -1.93
C MET A 328 -3.16 -3.69 -0.71
N ASN A 329 -3.78 -3.80 0.47
CA ASN A 329 -3.21 -3.24 1.69
C ASN A 329 -2.01 -4.04 2.21
N LEU A 330 -1.97 -5.36 2.02
CA LEU A 330 -0.80 -6.18 2.34
C LEU A 330 0.41 -5.77 1.48
N ILE A 331 0.19 -5.54 0.18
CA ILE A 331 1.22 -5.03 -0.72
C ILE A 331 1.62 -3.60 -0.34
N ALA A 332 0.65 -2.73 -0.05
CA ALA A 332 0.92 -1.37 0.39
C ALA A 332 1.78 -1.34 1.67
N ASP A 333 1.43 -2.11 2.71
CA ASP A 333 2.23 -2.12 3.94
C ASP A 333 3.67 -2.59 3.70
N ASP A 334 3.91 -3.53 2.77
CA ASP A 334 5.27 -3.94 2.39
C ASP A 334 6.03 -2.84 1.63
N LEU A 335 5.36 -2.12 0.73
CA LEU A 335 5.94 -0.97 0.00
C LEU A 335 6.35 0.18 0.92
N ARG A 336 5.74 0.32 2.10
CA ARG A 336 6.13 1.35 3.07
C ARG A 336 7.59 1.22 3.53
N TRP A 337 8.15 0.01 3.45
CA TRP A 337 9.48 -0.30 3.97
C TRP A 337 10.61 -0.19 2.97
N GLY A 338 10.29 0.12 1.71
CA GLY A 338 11.27 0.31 0.67
C GLY A 338 10.69 0.08 -0.70
N ASP A 339 11.45 0.47 -1.72
CA ASP A 339 11.07 0.16 -3.10
C ASP A 339 11.14 -1.36 -3.32
N ARG A 340 10.02 -1.95 -3.70
CA ARG A 340 9.91 -3.37 -4.07
C ARG A 340 9.71 -3.43 -5.57
N PRO A 341 10.71 -3.81 -6.38
CA PRO A 341 10.60 -3.78 -7.85
C PRO A 341 9.62 -4.81 -8.43
N GLY A 342 9.00 -5.66 -7.60
CA GLY A 342 8.03 -6.67 -8.02
C GLY A 342 7.56 -7.53 -6.86
N VAL A 343 6.58 -8.41 -7.11
CA VAL A 343 6.04 -9.34 -6.10
C VAL A 343 7.08 -10.28 -5.48
N ALA A 344 8.11 -10.65 -6.24
CA ALA A 344 9.20 -11.49 -5.73
C ALA A 344 10.04 -10.80 -4.65
N ALA A 345 10.04 -9.46 -4.62
CA ALA A 345 10.77 -8.65 -3.65
C ALA A 345 9.97 -8.36 -2.36
N LEU A 346 8.69 -8.74 -2.30
CA LEU A 346 7.88 -8.64 -1.08
C LEU A 346 8.48 -9.50 0.04
N SER A 347 8.25 -9.11 1.29
CA SER A 347 8.73 -9.89 2.43
C SER A 347 8.09 -11.28 2.47
N ALA A 348 8.84 -12.27 2.97
CA ALA A 348 8.37 -13.67 3.00
C ALA A 348 7.00 -13.81 3.69
N GLY A 349 6.79 -13.15 4.84
CA GLY A 349 5.50 -13.19 5.55
C GLY A 349 4.35 -12.59 4.74
N THR A 350 4.57 -11.48 4.04
CA THR A 350 3.57 -10.91 3.12
C THR A 350 3.26 -11.88 1.98
N ARG A 351 4.28 -12.49 1.37
CA ARG A 351 4.10 -13.45 0.27
C ARG A 351 3.36 -14.71 0.68
N ASP A 352 3.71 -15.28 1.83
CA ASP A 352 3.03 -16.45 2.38
C ASP A 352 1.54 -16.16 2.64
N TYR A 353 1.24 -14.97 3.17
CA TYR A 353 -0.14 -14.61 3.45
C TYR A 353 -0.93 -14.27 2.17
N LEU A 354 -0.35 -13.49 1.25
CA LEU A 354 -0.93 -13.24 -0.08
C LEU A 354 -1.23 -14.54 -0.82
N ARG A 355 -0.29 -15.50 -0.79
CA ARG A 355 -0.51 -16.84 -1.36
C ARG A 355 -1.74 -17.51 -0.76
N ALA A 356 -1.90 -17.47 0.57
CA ALA A 356 -3.05 -18.08 1.24
C ALA A 356 -4.37 -17.41 0.83
N VAL A 357 -4.38 -16.07 0.70
CA VAL A 357 -5.53 -15.30 0.24
C VAL A 357 -5.87 -15.65 -1.21
N TYR A 358 -4.91 -15.60 -2.12
CA TYR A 358 -5.10 -15.92 -3.53
C TYR A 358 -5.57 -17.37 -3.76
N LEU A 359 -5.03 -18.34 -3.02
CA LEU A 359 -5.51 -19.73 -3.08
C LEU A 359 -6.95 -19.87 -2.61
N ALA A 360 -7.40 -19.04 -1.65
CA ALA A 360 -8.80 -19.02 -1.22
C ALA A 360 -9.69 -18.37 -2.28
N MET A 361 -9.27 -17.25 -2.86
CA MET A 361 -9.99 -16.56 -3.94
C MET A 361 -10.14 -17.47 -5.17
N GLY A 362 -9.04 -18.10 -5.61
CA GLY A 362 -9.03 -18.98 -6.79
C GLY A 362 -9.90 -20.24 -6.69
N ARG A 363 -10.49 -20.55 -5.51
CA ARG A 363 -11.50 -21.61 -5.37
C ARG A 363 -12.89 -21.19 -5.80
N HIS A 364 -13.17 -19.90 -5.80
CA HIS A 364 -14.50 -19.34 -6.02
C HIS A 364 -14.56 -18.43 -7.25
N LEU A 365 -13.41 -17.94 -7.71
CA LEU A 365 -13.33 -17.11 -8.91
C LEU A 365 -13.25 -17.97 -10.18
N PRO A 366 -13.96 -17.58 -11.26
CA PRO A 366 -13.83 -18.25 -12.55
C PRO A 366 -12.47 -18.00 -13.21
N SER A 367 -11.84 -16.85 -12.91
CA SER A 367 -10.51 -16.50 -13.41
C SER A 367 -9.42 -17.34 -12.75
N LYS A 368 -8.44 -17.79 -13.54
CA LYS A 368 -7.22 -18.47 -13.05
C LYS A 368 -6.17 -17.49 -12.53
N GLU A 369 -6.41 -16.19 -12.61
CA GLU A 369 -5.46 -15.15 -12.23
C GLU A 369 -5.00 -15.28 -10.78
N ALA A 370 -5.93 -15.43 -9.83
CA ALA A 370 -5.59 -15.62 -8.42
C ALA A 370 -4.66 -16.84 -8.21
N LEU A 371 -4.93 -17.96 -8.89
CA LEU A 371 -4.09 -19.16 -8.79
C LEU A 371 -2.68 -18.93 -9.39
N ARG A 372 -2.58 -18.19 -10.51
CA ARG A 372 -1.28 -17.81 -11.09
C ARG A 372 -0.48 -16.91 -10.14
N LEU A 373 -1.13 -15.91 -9.52
CA LEU A 373 -0.45 -15.06 -8.53
C LEU A 373 -0.03 -15.86 -7.29
N ALA A 374 -0.85 -16.81 -6.83
CA ALA A 374 -0.47 -17.71 -5.75
C ALA A 374 0.77 -18.55 -6.10
N GLU A 375 0.89 -19.01 -7.35
CA GLU A 375 2.06 -19.73 -7.85
C GLU A 375 3.31 -18.83 -7.86
N THR A 376 3.19 -17.59 -8.32
CA THR A 376 4.30 -16.60 -8.27
C THR A 376 4.78 -16.33 -6.84
N MET A 377 3.92 -16.48 -5.83
CA MET A 377 4.32 -16.37 -4.42
C MET A 377 5.07 -17.60 -3.89
N THR A 378 5.12 -18.72 -4.62
CA THR A 378 5.89 -19.92 -4.23
C THR A 378 7.37 -19.84 -4.59
N THR A 379 7.72 -19.09 -5.62
CA THR A 379 9.11 -18.90 -6.04
C THR A 379 9.87 -18.30 -4.86
N PRO A 380 10.91 -18.93 -4.30
CA PRO A 380 11.66 -18.30 -3.21
C PRO A 380 12.10 -16.90 -3.65
N PRO A 381 12.03 -15.88 -2.78
CA PRO A 381 12.54 -14.57 -3.15
C PRO A 381 14.00 -14.77 -3.59
N PRO A 382 14.49 -14.05 -4.62
CA PRO A 382 15.89 -14.16 -5.01
C PRO A 382 16.73 -14.03 -3.75
N ALA A 383 17.71 -14.94 -3.58
CA ALA A 383 18.52 -14.97 -2.37
C ALA A 383 19.02 -13.55 -2.12
N ALA A 384 18.63 -12.98 -0.97
CA ALA A 384 19.08 -11.66 -0.62
C ALA A 384 20.61 -11.70 -0.68
N LYS A 385 21.22 -10.68 -1.30
CA LYS A 385 22.68 -10.58 -1.24
C LYS A 385 23.09 -10.49 0.22
N ARG A 386 24.34 -10.85 0.50
CA ARG A 386 24.83 -11.06 1.86
C ARG A 386 24.52 -9.89 2.78
N TYR A 387 24.58 -8.65 2.30
CA TYR A 387 24.28 -7.48 3.10
C TYR A 387 23.05 -6.74 2.59
N LEU A 388 22.15 -6.41 3.53
CA LEU A 388 21.12 -5.40 3.34
C LEU A 388 21.51 -4.16 4.12
N VAL A 389 21.45 -3.00 3.48
CA VAL A 389 21.77 -1.71 4.09
C VAL A 389 20.55 -0.81 4.02
N LEU A 390 20.24 -0.11 5.11
CA LEU A 390 19.28 1.01 5.15
C LEU A 390 20.02 2.26 5.56
N TRP A 391 19.82 3.37 4.85
CA TRP A 391 20.35 4.69 5.23
C TRP A 391 19.33 5.52 6.00
N THR A 392 19.80 6.59 6.67
CA THR A 392 18.93 7.49 7.45
C THR A 392 17.88 8.22 6.62
N ASP A 393 18.07 8.32 5.30
CA ASP A 393 17.09 8.88 4.36
C ASP A 393 16.03 7.85 3.90
N GLY A 394 16.09 6.62 4.39
CA GLY A 394 15.14 5.55 4.08
C GLY A 394 15.46 4.74 2.82
N THR A 395 16.50 5.12 2.06
CA THR A 395 16.96 4.32 0.92
C THR A 395 17.57 2.99 1.39
N THR A 396 17.49 1.95 0.56
CA THR A 396 18.05 0.63 0.85
C THR A 396 18.89 0.10 -0.31
N ALA A 397 19.82 -0.80 -0.02
CA ALA A 397 20.59 -1.55 -1.01
C ALA A 397 20.79 -2.99 -0.54
N SER A 398 20.85 -3.91 -1.50
CA SER A 398 21.29 -5.29 -1.28
C SER A 398 22.61 -5.47 -2.03
N VAL A 399 23.66 -5.89 -1.32
CA VAL A 399 25.02 -6.06 -1.88
C VAL A 399 25.67 -7.34 -1.39
N ASP A 400 26.53 -7.94 -2.21
CA ASP A 400 27.22 -9.18 -1.87
C ASP A 400 28.35 -8.94 -0.85
N GLU A 401 28.89 -7.73 -0.85
CA GLU A 401 29.98 -7.31 0.02
C GLU A 401 29.84 -5.82 0.38
N ILE A 402 30.29 -5.45 1.58
CA ILE A 402 30.54 -4.06 1.95
C ILE A 402 31.96 -3.71 1.51
N ALA A 403 32.09 -2.89 0.48
CA ALA A 403 33.38 -2.47 -0.04
C ALA A 403 34.15 -1.64 1.00
N ASP A 404 35.48 -1.76 0.97
CA ASP A 404 36.41 -1.01 1.81
C ASP A 404 36.22 -1.16 3.34
N TRP A 405 35.52 -2.20 3.78
CA TRP A 405 35.34 -2.46 5.21
C TRP A 405 36.68 -2.79 5.89
N GLY A 406 37.04 -2.03 6.92
CA GLY A 406 38.25 -2.24 7.72
C GLY A 406 39.54 -1.67 7.12
N ARG A 407 39.47 -0.95 5.99
CA ARG A 407 40.61 -0.19 5.47
C ARG A 407 40.79 1.12 6.23
N GLU A 408 42.02 1.44 6.62
CA GLU A 408 42.34 2.69 7.35
C GLU A 408 42.24 3.94 6.45
N ASP A 409 42.44 3.76 5.15
CA ASP A 409 42.53 4.83 4.15
C ASP A 409 41.24 5.04 3.34
N ALA A 410 40.19 4.27 3.62
CA ALA A 410 38.95 4.29 2.84
C ALA A 410 37.70 4.26 3.73
N SER A 411 36.61 4.83 3.21
CA SER A 411 35.32 4.85 3.89
C SER A 411 34.49 3.67 3.38
N PRO A 412 33.96 2.80 4.25
CA PRO A 412 33.23 1.63 3.80
C PRO A 412 31.98 2.03 3.00
N SER A 413 31.67 1.30 1.95
CA SER A 413 30.59 1.61 1.02
C SER A 413 29.76 0.39 0.62
N ALA A 414 28.50 0.62 0.26
CA ALA A 414 27.60 -0.38 -0.32
C ALA A 414 26.95 0.23 -1.56
N ASP A 415 27.01 -0.48 -2.69
CA ASP A 415 26.46 -0.03 -3.98
C ASP A 415 27.02 1.34 -4.41
N GLY A 416 28.33 1.52 -4.20
CA GLY A 416 29.04 2.78 -4.48
C GLY A 416 28.73 3.93 -3.51
N ARG A 417 27.84 3.73 -2.53
CA ARG A 417 27.47 4.75 -1.55
C ARG A 417 28.17 4.54 -0.21
N SER A 418 28.81 5.59 0.32
CA SER A 418 29.45 5.54 1.63
C SER A 418 28.44 5.22 2.75
N LEU A 419 28.82 4.31 3.64
CA LEU A 419 28.06 3.96 4.84
C LEU A 419 28.23 4.98 5.96
N LEU A 420 29.29 5.79 5.90
CA LEU A 420 29.64 6.78 6.93
C LEU A 420 29.50 8.22 6.42
N ASP A 421 28.73 8.45 5.35
CA ASP A 421 28.41 9.80 4.89
C ASP A 421 27.78 10.61 6.04
N PRO A 422 28.39 11.72 6.49
CA PRO A 422 27.90 12.48 7.64
C PRO A 422 26.51 13.09 7.41
N GLN A 423 26.10 13.32 6.16
CA GLN A 423 24.76 13.84 5.85
C GLN A 423 23.72 12.73 5.83
N ARG A 424 24.12 11.50 5.45
CA ARG A 424 23.21 10.38 5.22
C ARG A 424 23.88 9.06 5.60
N PRO A 425 24.21 8.81 6.88
CA PRO A 425 24.91 7.59 7.26
C PRO A 425 24.00 6.37 7.11
N ALA A 426 24.62 5.18 7.02
CA ALA A 426 23.89 3.93 7.14
C ALA A 426 23.24 3.85 8.53
N ARG A 427 21.94 3.58 8.57
CA ARG A 427 21.17 3.35 9.79
C ARG A 427 21.39 1.94 10.32
N TRP A 428 21.40 0.94 9.44
CA TRP A 428 21.77 -0.44 9.79
C TRP A 428 22.33 -1.20 8.59
N ILE A 429 23.07 -2.26 8.92
CA ILE A 429 23.60 -3.25 7.98
C ILE A 429 23.20 -4.62 8.54
N LEU A 430 22.58 -5.45 7.72
CA LEU A 430 22.15 -6.79 8.09
C LEU A 430 22.88 -7.81 7.22
N ASP A 431 23.67 -8.69 7.84
CA ASP A 431 24.21 -9.88 7.16
C ASP A 431 23.10 -10.94 7.09
N THR A 432 22.58 -11.18 5.88
CA THR A 432 21.49 -12.11 5.57
C THR A 432 21.92 -13.56 5.53
N THR A 433 23.24 -13.83 5.50
CA THR A 433 23.80 -15.20 5.51
C THR A 433 23.94 -15.75 6.91
N LEU A 434 23.97 -14.88 7.92
CA LEU A 434 23.98 -15.32 9.31
C LEU A 434 22.64 -16.01 9.62
N PRO A 435 22.67 -17.17 10.31
CA PRO A 435 21.45 -17.82 10.73
C PRO A 435 20.66 -16.83 11.56
N ARG A 436 19.36 -16.70 11.26
CA ARG A 436 18.47 -15.88 12.07
C ARG A 436 18.60 -16.39 13.51
N PRO A 437 18.90 -15.51 14.49
CA PRO A 437 18.98 -15.95 15.87
C PRO A 437 17.65 -16.62 16.22
N THR A 438 17.73 -17.83 16.77
CA THR A 438 16.55 -18.49 17.34
C THR A 438 15.93 -17.53 18.35
N ILE A 439 14.61 -17.37 18.28
CA ILE A 439 13.89 -16.53 19.25
C ILE A 439 14.24 -17.10 20.64
N PRO A 440 14.88 -16.32 21.52
CA PRO A 440 15.25 -16.81 22.83
C PRO A 440 13.99 -17.19 23.60
N GLU A 441 14.06 -18.28 24.38
CA GLU A 441 12.92 -18.74 25.21
C GLU A 441 12.51 -17.67 26.24
N THR A 442 13.49 -16.85 26.67
CA THR A 442 13.31 -15.72 27.57
C THR A 442 13.97 -14.47 26.99
N PHE A 443 13.24 -13.36 26.98
CA PHE A 443 13.75 -12.06 26.54
C PHE A 443 13.11 -10.92 27.29
N VAL A 444 13.81 -9.79 27.30
CA VAL A 444 13.22 -8.48 27.57
C VAL A 444 12.85 -7.88 26.23
N GLU A 445 11.55 -7.63 26.02
CA GLU A 445 11.05 -6.94 24.83
C GLU A 445 11.07 -5.43 25.09
N PHE A 446 11.74 -4.69 24.23
CA PHE A 446 11.72 -3.24 24.27
C PHE A 446 10.47 -2.70 23.58
N HIS A 447 10.11 -1.45 23.85
CA HIS A 447 8.93 -0.78 23.26
C HIS A 447 8.96 -0.74 21.72
N GLY A 448 10.14 -0.89 21.10
CA GLY A 448 10.27 -1.03 19.64
C GLY A 448 9.76 -2.38 19.10
N GLY A 449 9.82 -3.46 19.89
CA GLY A 449 9.64 -4.85 19.43
C GLY A 449 10.97 -5.60 19.32
N ASP A 450 12.10 -4.92 19.52
CA ASP A 450 13.40 -5.58 19.66
C ASP A 450 13.44 -6.42 20.94
N ARG A 451 14.03 -7.61 20.86
CA ARG A 451 14.12 -8.56 21.96
C ARG A 451 15.57 -8.72 22.38
N LEU A 452 15.89 -8.32 23.61
CA LEU A 452 17.16 -8.65 24.23
C LEU A 452 17.02 -10.04 24.90
N PRO A 453 17.81 -11.05 24.48
CA PRO A 453 17.80 -12.34 25.15
C PRO A 453 18.07 -12.17 26.66
N GLY A 454 17.18 -12.68 27.50
CA GLY A 454 17.40 -12.79 28.93
C GLY A 454 18.24 -14.04 29.22
N ARG A 455 19.20 -13.93 30.14
CA ARG A 455 19.97 -15.09 30.64
C ARG A 455 19.32 -15.67 31.88
#